data_AF-A0A3A8I490-F1
#
_entry.id   AF-A0A3A8I490-F1
#
_cell.length_a   1.000
_cell.length_b   1.000
_cell.length_c   1.000
_cell.angle_alpha   90.00
_cell.angle_beta   90.00
_cell.angle_gamma   90.00
#
_symmetry.space_group_name_H-M   'P 1'
#
loop_
_entity.id
_entity.type
_entity.pdbx_description
1 polymer ?
#
loop_
_entity_poly.entity_id
_entity_poly.type
_entity_poly.pdbx_seq_one_letter_code
_entity_poly.pdbx_strand_id
1 'polypeptide(L)'
;MREYNFDGLIGPTHNYAGLSPGNLASQHHGGQPSHPREAALQGLEKMRFVSELGVGQAVLPPQPRPSLRTLRALGFTGSDEEVITRAARDGEHLLRLTSSASAMWTANAATVAPSADTADGRVHLTPANLTQMFHRAIEADTTHAVLRAIFADPKHFQVHAPLPGASHFADEGAANHTRLFTPGHKAVHVLAWGRSAWQDVKGPQRFPARQTLESSQALARLHQLAPEQVVLPQQHPDGIDAGAFHTDVLAVGNERFLMLHALAFVEHPKLLQTLREKLGDAFRFEVATDAELPVKDAVRAYPFNSQVLSLPDGTMAIIAPIESRETPTARAFLERVVAGDNPVKAVHYLDVRQSMNNGGGPACLRQRISLTDAERAAITADVFYSPALHESLAGWVRKHYRDVLKPEDVRDPQLARETMTALDELTRLLKLGNVYDFQQ
;
A
#
# COMPACT_ATOMS: atom_id res chain seq x y z
N MET A 1 19.81 11.51 -0.59
CA MET A 1 18.63 10.82 -0.03
C MET A 1 18.20 9.76 -1.04
N ARG A 2 17.85 8.56 -0.57
CA ARG A 2 17.49 7.41 -1.41
C ARG A 2 16.08 6.93 -1.04
N GLU A 3 15.26 6.61 -2.04
CA GLU A 3 13.99 5.91 -1.82
C GLU A 3 14.22 4.41 -1.59
N TYR A 4 13.60 3.91 -0.53
CA TYR A 4 13.47 2.49 -0.22
C TYR A 4 12.00 2.10 -0.33
N ASN A 5 11.71 1.05 -1.09
CA ASN A 5 10.38 0.45 -1.13
C ASN A 5 10.29 -0.62 -0.04
N PHE A 6 9.46 -0.37 0.95
CA PHE A 6 9.11 -1.30 2.02
C PHE A 6 7.92 -2.14 1.58
N ASP A 7 8.21 -3.33 1.07
CA ASP A 7 7.23 -4.25 0.53
C ASP A 7 6.57 -5.10 1.62
N GLY A 8 5.26 -5.36 1.50
CA GLY A 8 4.54 -6.20 2.43
C GLY A 8 4.78 -7.67 2.15
N LEU A 9 5.38 -8.39 3.10
CA LEU A 9 5.44 -9.84 3.04
C LEU A 9 4.02 -10.40 3.24
N ILE A 10 3.50 -11.08 2.22
CA ILE A 10 2.14 -11.63 2.22
C ILE A 10 1.99 -12.64 3.35
N GLY A 11 0.90 -12.55 4.12
CA GLY A 11 0.70 -13.37 5.31
C GLY A 11 0.22 -14.80 5.05
N PRO A 12 0.39 -15.74 6.01
CA PRO A 12 0.04 -17.16 5.84
C PRO A 12 -1.46 -17.40 5.59
N THR A 13 -2.31 -16.46 6.00
CA THR A 13 -3.77 -16.54 5.86
C THR A 13 -4.29 -15.86 4.59
N HIS A 14 -3.43 -15.53 3.61
CA HIS A 14 -3.86 -14.98 2.32
C HIS A 14 -5.02 -15.79 1.76
N ASN A 15 -6.12 -15.10 1.46
CA ASN A 15 -7.35 -15.71 0.97
C ASN A 15 -8.19 -14.71 0.17
N TYR A 16 -9.14 -15.23 -0.60
CA TYR A 16 -10.10 -14.43 -1.35
C TYR A 16 -11.45 -14.41 -0.64
N ALA A 17 -11.62 -13.57 0.38
CA ALA A 17 -12.87 -13.47 1.14
C ALA A 17 -13.90 -12.47 0.58
N GLY A 18 -13.56 -11.67 -0.44
CA GLY A 18 -14.49 -10.73 -1.08
C GLY A 18 -14.98 -9.60 -0.19
N LEU A 19 -14.10 -9.05 0.66
CA LEU A 19 -14.47 -8.18 1.79
C LEU A 19 -14.55 -6.69 1.48
N SER A 20 -14.24 -6.27 0.25
CA SER A 20 -14.05 -4.86 -0.10
C SER A 20 -15.03 -4.35 -1.18
N PRO A 21 -16.19 -3.82 -0.80
CA PRO A 21 -17.05 -3.07 -1.72
C PRO A 21 -16.28 -1.98 -2.50
N GLY A 22 -16.46 -1.93 -3.83
CA GLY A 22 -15.75 -1.02 -4.73
C GLY A 22 -14.39 -1.52 -5.24
N ASN A 23 -13.85 -2.59 -4.65
CA ASN A 23 -12.72 -3.33 -5.23
C ASN A 23 -13.28 -4.51 -6.05
N LEU A 24 -13.37 -4.33 -7.37
CA LEU A 24 -13.97 -5.30 -8.29
C LEU A 24 -13.23 -6.65 -8.29
N ALA A 25 -11.90 -6.65 -8.14
CA ALA A 25 -11.13 -7.88 -8.10
C ALA A 25 -11.46 -8.72 -6.86
N SER A 26 -11.50 -8.08 -5.69
CA SER A 26 -11.89 -8.74 -4.44
C SER A 26 -13.30 -9.36 -4.54
N GLN A 27 -14.26 -8.63 -5.12
CA GLN A 27 -15.62 -9.13 -5.32
C GLN A 27 -15.69 -10.33 -6.27
N HIS A 28 -14.95 -10.28 -7.39
CA HIS A 28 -14.98 -11.32 -8.42
C HIS A 28 -14.37 -12.64 -7.98
N HIS A 29 -13.28 -12.60 -7.20
CA HIS A 29 -12.56 -13.81 -6.76
C HIS A 29 -12.99 -14.32 -5.39
N GLY A 30 -13.95 -13.64 -4.73
CA GLY A 30 -14.48 -14.04 -3.43
C GLY A 30 -14.95 -15.50 -3.41
N GLY A 31 -14.45 -16.28 -2.44
CA GLY A 31 -14.77 -17.69 -2.25
C GLY A 31 -13.91 -18.67 -3.05
N GLN A 32 -12.96 -18.21 -3.86
CA GLN A 32 -12.03 -19.10 -4.56
C GLN A 32 -10.89 -19.57 -3.63
N PRO A 33 -10.32 -20.77 -3.87
CA PRO A 33 -9.06 -21.18 -3.23
C PRO A 33 -7.93 -20.20 -3.57
N SER A 34 -7.04 -20.01 -2.60
CA SER A 34 -5.87 -19.15 -2.71
C SER A 34 -4.58 -19.94 -2.49
N HIS A 35 -3.44 -19.34 -2.84
CA HIS A 35 -2.13 -20.00 -2.69
C HIS A 35 -1.17 -19.12 -1.88
N PRO A 36 -1.25 -19.14 -0.53
CA PRO A 36 -0.46 -18.25 0.33
C PRO A 36 1.05 -18.35 0.09
N ARG A 37 1.58 -19.59 -0.04
CA ARG A 37 3.01 -19.80 -0.30
C ARG A 37 3.45 -19.18 -1.62
N GLU A 38 2.71 -19.42 -2.69
CA GLU A 38 2.98 -18.84 -4.01
C GLU A 38 2.92 -17.31 -3.94
N ALA A 39 1.88 -16.75 -3.31
CA ALA A 39 1.70 -15.32 -3.16
C ALA A 39 2.91 -14.66 -2.49
N ALA A 40 3.34 -15.19 -1.34
CA ALA A 40 4.50 -14.66 -0.63
C ALA A 40 5.79 -14.76 -1.45
N LEU A 41 6.01 -15.87 -2.18
CA LEU A 41 7.16 -16.02 -3.05
C LEU A 41 7.12 -15.06 -4.25
N GLN A 42 5.95 -14.82 -4.87
CA GLN A 42 5.79 -13.80 -5.92
C GLN A 42 6.20 -12.40 -5.42
N GLY A 43 5.78 -12.03 -4.20
CA GLY A 43 6.17 -10.78 -3.55
C GLY A 43 7.69 -10.67 -3.34
N LEU A 44 8.32 -11.72 -2.84
CA LEU A 44 9.78 -11.76 -2.64
C LEU A 44 10.55 -11.67 -3.97
N GLU A 45 10.12 -12.39 -5.01
CA GLU A 45 10.76 -12.33 -6.33
C GLU A 45 10.62 -10.94 -6.96
N LYS A 46 9.49 -10.26 -6.76
CA LYS A 46 9.30 -8.87 -7.14
C LYS A 46 10.28 -7.94 -6.41
N MET A 47 10.49 -8.14 -5.11
CA MET A 47 11.50 -7.38 -4.34
C MET A 47 12.91 -7.62 -4.89
N ARG A 48 13.29 -8.88 -5.15
CA ARG A 48 14.59 -9.20 -5.77
C ARG A 48 14.76 -8.49 -7.11
N PHE A 49 13.79 -8.62 -8.01
CA PHE A 49 13.83 -7.99 -9.33
C PHE A 49 14.06 -6.47 -9.23
N VAL A 50 13.32 -5.79 -8.35
CA VAL A 50 13.47 -4.34 -8.16
C VAL A 50 14.84 -3.99 -7.53
N SER A 51 15.35 -4.82 -6.64
CA SER A 51 16.71 -4.65 -6.10
C SER A 51 17.79 -4.82 -7.17
N GLU A 52 17.62 -5.74 -8.12
CA GLU A 52 18.55 -5.96 -9.23
C GLU A 52 18.58 -4.77 -10.19
N LEU A 53 17.51 -3.97 -10.26
CA LEU A 53 17.48 -2.66 -10.93
C LEU A 53 18.22 -1.55 -10.15
N GLY A 54 18.79 -1.85 -8.98
CA GLY A 54 19.53 -0.90 -8.15
C GLY A 54 18.68 -0.06 -7.20
N VAL A 55 17.37 -0.33 -7.11
CA VAL A 55 16.44 0.43 -6.25
C VAL A 55 16.45 -0.12 -4.82
N GLY A 56 16.35 0.76 -3.82
CA GLY A 56 16.32 0.34 -2.42
C GLY A 56 15.09 -0.51 -2.13
N GLN A 57 15.28 -1.64 -1.45
CA GLN A 57 14.20 -2.56 -1.06
C GLN A 57 14.29 -2.86 0.44
N ALA A 58 13.13 -3.04 1.07
CA ALA A 58 12.96 -3.46 2.44
C ALA A 58 11.63 -4.21 2.60
N VAL A 59 11.42 -4.89 3.73
CA VAL A 59 10.23 -5.68 4.01
C VAL A 59 9.47 -5.16 5.23
N LEU A 60 8.14 -5.20 5.18
CA LEU A 60 7.24 -5.12 6.32
C LEU A 60 6.61 -6.49 6.57
N PRO A 61 6.58 -6.99 7.81
CA PRO A 61 6.05 -8.31 8.11
C PRO A 61 4.51 -8.35 8.02
N PRO A 62 3.91 -9.54 7.79
CA PRO A 62 2.47 -9.73 7.90
C PRO A 62 2.00 -9.62 9.35
N GLN A 63 0.68 -9.50 9.54
CA GLN A 63 0.07 -9.35 10.86
C GLN A 63 -0.54 -10.66 11.40
N PRO A 64 -0.75 -10.80 12.73
CA PRO A 64 -1.39 -11.95 13.34
C PRO A 64 -2.83 -12.13 12.86
N ARG A 65 -3.09 -13.27 12.22
CA ARG A 65 -4.39 -13.64 11.64
C ARG A 65 -4.69 -15.13 11.92
N PRO A 66 -5.93 -15.53 12.25
CA PRO A 66 -7.05 -14.67 12.63
C PRO A 66 -6.72 -13.74 13.80
N SER A 67 -7.28 -12.53 13.80
CA SER A 67 -7.12 -11.58 14.92
C SER A 67 -7.97 -12.01 16.12
N LEU A 68 -7.38 -12.81 17.00
CA LEU A 68 -8.02 -13.28 18.24
C LEU A 68 -8.41 -12.12 19.16
N ARG A 69 -7.56 -11.09 19.27
CA ARG A 69 -7.88 -9.85 20.00
C ARG A 69 -9.17 -9.21 19.49
N THR A 70 -9.36 -9.13 18.17
CA THR A 70 -10.58 -8.57 17.58
C THR A 70 -11.79 -9.46 17.86
N LEU A 71 -11.68 -10.78 17.66
CA LEU A 71 -12.78 -11.70 17.98
C LEU A 71 -13.21 -11.61 19.45
N ARG A 72 -12.24 -11.51 20.37
CA ARG A 72 -12.51 -11.31 21.80
C ARG A 72 -13.20 -9.97 22.08
N ALA A 73 -12.76 -8.90 21.43
CA ALA A 73 -13.42 -7.59 21.52
C ALA A 73 -14.86 -7.61 20.97
N LEU A 74 -15.17 -8.53 20.06
CA LEU A 74 -16.51 -8.79 19.53
C LEU A 74 -17.34 -9.78 20.38
N GLY A 75 -16.83 -10.18 21.56
CA GLY A 75 -17.57 -10.96 22.54
C GLY A 75 -17.36 -12.47 22.49
N PHE A 76 -16.46 -12.98 21.64
CA PHE A 76 -16.10 -14.40 21.68
C PHE A 76 -15.14 -14.69 22.85
N THR A 77 -15.53 -15.59 23.74
CA THR A 77 -14.78 -15.95 24.95
C THR A 77 -14.33 -17.41 24.95
N GLY A 78 -13.31 -17.73 25.76
CA GLY A 78 -12.75 -19.09 25.90
C GLY A 78 -11.27 -19.16 25.55
N SER A 79 -10.72 -20.36 25.38
CA SER A 79 -9.40 -20.57 24.78
C SER A 79 -9.35 -20.02 23.34
N ASP A 80 -8.16 -19.90 22.76
CA ASP A 80 -8.01 -19.42 21.38
C ASP A 80 -8.77 -20.31 20.38
N GLU A 81 -8.71 -21.63 20.57
CA GLU A 81 -9.45 -22.61 19.76
C GLU A 81 -10.95 -22.51 19.96
N GLU A 82 -11.42 -22.28 21.19
CA GLU A 82 -12.84 -22.07 21.47
C GLU A 82 -13.34 -20.78 20.82
N VAL A 83 -12.55 -19.70 20.84
CA VAL A 83 -12.88 -18.44 20.16
C VAL A 83 -13.03 -18.65 18.66
N ILE A 84 -12.06 -19.33 18.02
CA ILE A 84 -12.12 -19.62 16.58
C ILE A 84 -13.32 -20.51 16.25
N THR A 85 -13.54 -21.57 17.03
CA THR A 85 -14.64 -22.53 16.81
C THR A 85 -16.01 -21.85 16.95
N ARG A 86 -16.18 -21.00 17.98
CA ARG A 86 -17.42 -20.22 18.17
C ARG A 86 -17.60 -19.19 17.07
N ALA A 87 -16.54 -18.48 16.68
CA ALA A 87 -16.61 -17.53 15.57
C ALA A 87 -16.97 -18.24 14.26
N ALA A 88 -16.41 -19.42 13.99
CA ALA A 88 -16.76 -20.22 12.81
C ALA A 88 -18.23 -20.67 12.80
N ARG A 89 -18.80 -21.01 13.96
CA ARG A 89 -20.19 -21.47 14.11
C ARG A 89 -21.20 -20.32 14.10
N ASP A 90 -20.97 -19.29 14.90
CA ASP A 90 -21.95 -18.25 15.24
C ASP A 90 -21.73 -16.94 14.48
N GLY A 91 -20.55 -16.75 13.88
CA GLY A 91 -20.13 -15.48 13.29
C GLY A 91 -19.13 -15.63 12.16
N GLU A 92 -19.37 -16.58 11.24
CA GLU A 92 -18.39 -16.94 10.18
C GLU A 92 -17.87 -15.73 9.38
N HIS A 93 -18.74 -14.75 9.13
CA HIS A 93 -18.36 -13.50 8.48
C HIS A 93 -17.34 -12.68 9.28
N LEU A 94 -17.42 -12.67 10.61
CA LEU A 94 -16.44 -12.02 11.50
C LEU A 94 -15.10 -12.75 11.45
N LEU A 95 -15.12 -14.09 11.45
CA LEU A 95 -13.89 -14.87 11.29
C LEU A 95 -13.17 -14.52 9.99
N ARG A 96 -13.91 -14.48 8.87
CA ARG A 96 -13.36 -14.04 7.56
C ARG A 96 -12.77 -12.63 7.62
N LEU A 97 -13.49 -11.67 8.21
CA LEU A 97 -13.01 -10.29 8.39
C LEU A 97 -11.72 -10.23 9.21
N THR A 98 -11.58 -11.09 10.22
CA THR A 98 -10.39 -11.11 11.08
C THR A 98 -9.23 -11.96 10.55
N SER A 99 -9.39 -12.64 9.42
CA SER A 99 -8.38 -13.56 8.84
C SER A 99 -7.73 -13.03 7.55
N SER A 100 -8.05 -11.81 7.12
CA SER A 100 -7.50 -11.24 5.89
C SER A 100 -6.00 -10.94 5.99
N ALA A 101 -5.22 -11.27 4.96
CA ALA A 101 -3.83 -10.89 4.81
C ALA A 101 -3.64 -9.48 4.20
N SER A 102 -4.65 -8.62 4.27
CA SER A 102 -4.69 -7.30 3.64
C SER A 102 -3.53 -6.37 4.00
N ALA A 103 -2.90 -6.56 5.16
CA ALA A 103 -1.71 -5.81 5.59
C ALA A 103 -0.52 -5.91 4.62
N MET A 104 -0.53 -6.89 3.69
CA MET A 104 0.45 -6.98 2.60
C MET A 104 0.45 -5.75 1.68
N TRP A 105 -0.69 -5.05 1.58
CA TRP A 105 -0.77 -3.82 0.80
C TRP A 105 -0.27 -2.64 1.62
N THR A 106 1.06 -2.52 1.66
CA THR A 106 1.76 -1.54 2.48
C THR A 106 1.71 -0.13 1.91
N ALA A 107 1.25 0.08 0.68
CA ALA A 107 0.87 1.42 0.23
C ALA A 107 -0.19 2.05 1.15
N ASN A 108 -0.99 1.24 1.84
CA ASN A 108 -1.96 1.69 2.83
C ASN A 108 -1.44 1.66 4.28
N ALA A 109 -0.18 1.26 4.52
CA ALA A 109 0.33 1.12 5.88
C ALA A 109 0.43 2.48 6.58
N ALA A 110 1.01 3.48 5.90
CA ALA A 110 1.21 4.81 6.47
C ALA A 110 1.30 5.89 5.38
N THR A 111 1.13 7.14 5.78
CA THR A 111 1.66 8.28 5.01
C THR A 111 3.02 8.65 5.58
N VAL A 112 3.97 9.02 4.71
CA VAL A 112 5.36 9.30 5.08
C VAL A 112 5.81 10.65 4.51
N ALA A 113 6.49 11.43 5.34
CA ALA A 113 7.20 12.64 4.94
C ALA A 113 8.70 12.51 5.23
N PRO A 114 9.56 12.56 4.21
CA PRO A 114 11.02 12.56 4.38
C PRO A 114 11.50 13.76 5.20
N SER A 115 12.62 13.59 5.91
CA SER A 115 13.27 14.64 6.71
C SER A 115 13.58 15.93 5.95
N ALA A 116 13.80 15.85 4.64
CA ALA A 116 14.06 17.00 3.78
C ALA A 116 12.83 17.92 3.61
N ASP A 117 11.64 17.45 3.94
CA ASP A 117 10.37 18.15 3.69
C ASP A 117 9.64 18.56 4.99
N THR A 118 10.14 18.11 6.15
CA THR A 118 9.55 18.39 7.47
C THR A 118 10.28 19.53 8.18
N ALA A 119 9.55 20.33 8.96
CA ALA A 119 10.11 21.50 9.63
C ALA A 119 11.17 21.17 10.69
N ASP A 120 11.11 19.99 11.31
CA ASP A 120 12.05 19.56 12.36
C ASP A 120 13.17 18.63 11.85
N GLY A 121 13.23 18.37 10.53
CA GLY A 121 14.26 17.54 9.92
C GLY A 121 14.19 16.06 10.27
N ARG A 122 13.04 15.56 10.78
CA ARG A 122 12.82 14.13 11.02
C ARG A 122 11.95 13.50 9.95
N VAL A 123 12.08 12.20 9.73
CA VAL A 123 11.14 11.45 8.90
C VAL A 123 9.87 11.21 9.72
N HIS A 124 8.74 11.70 9.23
CA HIS A 124 7.43 11.53 9.88
C HIS A 124 6.67 10.37 9.23
N LEU A 125 6.10 9.48 10.05
CA LEU A 125 5.25 8.38 9.61
C LEU A 125 3.96 8.37 10.42
N THR A 126 2.81 8.34 9.76
CA THR A 126 1.51 8.17 10.43
C THR A 126 0.83 6.93 9.85
N PRO A 127 0.66 5.85 10.64
CA PRO A 127 -0.08 4.69 10.18
C PRO A 127 -1.52 5.07 9.83
N ALA A 128 -2.02 4.53 8.71
CA ALA A 128 -3.37 4.81 8.28
C ALA A 128 -4.39 4.08 9.17
N ASN A 129 -5.54 4.70 9.45
CA ASN A 129 -6.56 4.08 10.30
C ASN A 129 -7.46 3.09 9.54
N LEU A 130 -7.52 3.17 8.21
CA LEU A 130 -8.22 2.23 7.32
C LEU A 130 -9.68 1.96 7.71
N THR A 131 -10.30 2.96 8.32
CA THR A 131 -11.61 2.82 9.01
C THR A 131 -12.76 2.50 8.06
N GLN A 132 -12.58 2.68 6.75
CA GLN A 132 -13.62 2.39 5.77
C GLN A 132 -13.90 0.89 5.61
N MET A 133 -12.90 0.03 5.83
CA MET A 133 -13.02 -1.42 5.68
C MET A 133 -12.61 -2.11 6.98
N PHE A 134 -13.55 -2.76 7.68
CA PHE A 134 -13.31 -3.31 9.02
C PHE A 134 -12.10 -4.27 9.10
N HIS A 135 -11.96 -5.18 8.13
CA HIS A 135 -10.82 -6.11 8.06
C HIS A 135 -9.46 -5.41 7.92
N ARG A 136 -9.46 -4.15 7.46
CA ARG A 136 -8.27 -3.29 7.36
C ARG A 136 -8.13 -2.35 8.55
N ALA A 137 -9.24 -1.88 9.13
CA ALA A 137 -9.23 -1.02 10.31
C ALA A 137 -8.52 -1.68 11.52
N ILE A 138 -8.56 -3.02 11.60
CA ILE A 138 -7.87 -3.79 12.65
C ILE A 138 -6.35 -3.88 12.45
N GLU A 139 -5.80 -3.24 11.42
CA GLU A 139 -4.36 -3.26 11.14
C GLU A 139 -3.58 -2.16 11.85
N ALA A 140 -4.23 -1.02 12.13
CA ALA A 140 -3.56 0.23 12.46
C ALA A 140 -2.67 0.12 13.71
N ASP A 141 -3.15 -0.54 14.76
CA ASP A 141 -2.40 -0.76 16.01
C ASP A 141 -1.12 -1.58 15.77
N THR A 142 -1.25 -2.71 15.06
CA THR A 142 -0.09 -3.57 14.78
C THR A 142 0.89 -2.87 13.83
N THR A 143 0.40 -2.18 12.81
CA THR A 143 1.25 -1.37 11.92
C THR A 143 2.00 -0.29 12.71
N HIS A 144 1.34 0.38 13.65
CA HIS A 144 1.99 1.35 14.53
C HIS A 144 3.11 0.70 15.37
N ALA A 145 2.87 -0.46 15.98
CA ALA A 145 3.88 -1.18 16.76
C ALA A 145 5.09 -1.60 15.90
N VAL A 146 4.84 -2.15 14.71
CA VAL A 146 5.89 -2.56 13.76
C VAL A 146 6.71 -1.36 13.30
N LEU A 147 6.06 -0.26 12.89
CA LEU A 147 6.78 0.93 12.44
C LEU A 147 7.58 1.56 13.58
N ARG A 148 7.10 1.55 14.82
CA ARG A 148 7.88 2.02 15.98
C ARG A 148 9.09 1.14 16.27
N ALA A 149 9.01 -0.17 16.02
CA ALA A 149 10.15 -1.07 16.18
C ALA A 149 11.21 -0.85 15.09
N ILE A 150 10.79 -0.60 13.85
CA ILE A 150 11.72 -0.36 12.73
C ILE A 150 12.35 1.04 12.83
N PHE A 151 11.53 2.07 13.05
CA PHE A 151 11.93 3.48 13.05
C PHE A 151 12.05 4.02 14.49
N ALA A 152 12.88 3.34 15.29
CA ALA A 152 12.91 3.52 16.75
C ALA A 152 13.72 4.73 17.23
N ASP A 153 14.69 5.24 16.46
CA ASP A 153 15.54 6.36 16.89
C ASP A 153 14.79 7.70 16.80
N PRO A 154 14.43 8.32 17.94
CA PRO A 154 13.62 9.55 17.95
C PRO A 154 14.38 10.78 17.42
N LYS A 155 15.70 10.70 17.24
CA LYS A 155 16.50 11.75 16.58
C LYS A 155 16.22 11.84 15.10
N HIS A 156 15.87 10.73 14.48
CA HIS A 156 15.67 10.61 13.03
C HIS A 156 14.20 10.45 12.66
N PHE A 157 13.40 9.83 13.54
CA PHE A 157 12.05 9.38 13.21
C PHE A 157 10.99 9.89 14.19
N GLN A 158 9.82 10.22 13.65
CA GLN A 158 8.60 10.46 14.42
C GLN A 158 7.47 9.58 13.87
N VAL A 159 7.19 8.48 14.58
CA VAL A 159 6.05 7.61 14.28
C VAL A 159 4.85 8.07 15.11
N HIS A 160 3.85 8.66 14.45
CA HIS A 160 2.60 9.10 15.07
C HIS A 160 1.65 7.94 15.30
N ALA A 161 0.68 8.12 16.19
CA ALA A 161 -0.48 7.23 16.27
C ALA A 161 -1.37 7.40 15.02
N PRO A 162 -2.18 6.38 14.66
CA PRO A 162 -3.21 6.54 13.63
C PRO A 162 -4.18 7.68 13.96
N LEU A 163 -4.75 8.31 12.93
CA LEU A 163 -5.70 9.41 13.13
C LEU A 163 -6.95 8.95 13.91
N PRO A 164 -7.42 9.75 14.90
CA PRO A 164 -8.64 9.45 15.67
C PRO A 164 -9.90 9.77 14.87
N GLY A 165 -11.07 9.35 15.37
CA GLY A 165 -12.35 9.91 14.92
C GLY A 165 -13.09 9.14 13.82
N ALA A 166 -12.83 7.84 13.68
CA ALA A 166 -13.56 6.92 12.78
C ALA A 166 -13.72 7.52 11.36
N SER A 167 -14.96 7.58 10.85
CA SER A 167 -15.26 7.97 9.46
C SER A 167 -14.99 9.44 9.12
N HIS A 168 -14.83 10.34 10.11
CA HIS A 168 -14.57 11.77 9.90
C HIS A 168 -13.12 12.05 9.50
N PHE A 169 -12.20 11.19 9.92
CA PHE A 169 -10.78 11.26 9.57
C PHE A 169 -10.34 9.95 8.91
N ALA A 170 -11.17 9.42 8.00
CA ALA A 170 -10.86 8.17 7.32
C ALA A 170 -9.62 8.34 6.43
N ASP A 171 -8.64 7.47 6.65
CA ASP A 171 -7.31 7.56 6.06
C ASP A 171 -6.86 6.21 5.51
N GLU A 172 -6.41 6.22 4.27
CA GLU A 172 -5.90 5.05 3.54
C GLU A 172 -4.41 5.18 3.18
N GLY A 173 -3.70 6.15 3.78
CA GLY A 173 -2.25 6.22 3.74
C GLY A 173 -1.67 6.63 2.39
N ALA A 174 -0.49 6.10 2.07
CA ALA A 174 0.28 6.50 0.90
C ALA A 174 -0.35 6.13 -0.47
N ALA A 175 -1.37 5.26 -0.51
CA ALA A 175 -2.14 4.99 -1.72
C ALA A 175 -2.87 6.23 -2.27
N ASN A 176 -3.06 7.26 -1.43
CA ASN A 176 -3.60 8.58 -1.81
C ASN A 176 -2.55 9.71 -1.73
N HIS A 177 -1.26 9.36 -1.63
CA HIS A 177 -0.15 10.31 -1.53
C HIS A 177 0.84 10.15 -2.67
N THR A 178 1.25 11.28 -3.26
CA THR A 178 2.38 11.31 -4.18
C THR A 178 3.30 12.46 -3.81
N ARG A 179 4.60 12.18 -3.72
CA ARG A 179 5.65 13.17 -3.54
C ARG A 179 6.34 13.41 -4.87
N LEU A 180 6.35 14.65 -5.35
CA LEU A 180 6.97 15.06 -6.61
C LEU A 180 8.02 16.12 -6.35
N PHE A 181 9.12 16.09 -7.08
CA PHE A 181 10.18 17.10 -6.97
C PHE A 181 11.01 17.15 -8.25
N THR A 182 11.62 18.30 -8.50
CA THR A 182 12.58 18.51 -9.58
C THR A 182 13.84 19.14 -8.99
N PRO A 183 15.01 18.99 -9.65
CA PRO A 183 16.22 19.68 -9.21
C PRO A 183 15.98 21.20 -9.05
N GLY A 184 16.44 21.76 -7.94
CA GLY A 184 16.31 23.19 -7.63
C GLY A 184 14.95 23.64 -7.08
N HIS A 185 13.96 22.75 -6.93
CA HIS A 185 12.64 23.06 -6.38
C HIS A 185 12.38 22.27 -5.11
N LYS A 186 11.54 22.83 -4.21
CA LYS A 186 11.04 22.08 -3.05
C LYS A 186 10.10 20.97 -3.52
N ALA A 187 10.04 19.88 -2.76
CA ALA A 187 9.12 18.79 -3.06
C ALA A 187 7.67 19.21 -2.79
N VAL A 188 6.75 18.76 -3.65
CA VAL A 188 5.31 18.95 -3.52
C VAL A 188 4.67 17.64 -3.08
N HIS A 189 3.85 17.71 -2.03
CA HIS A 189 3.05 16.59 -1.53
C HIS A 189 1.62 16.72 -2.05
N VAL A 190 1.24 15.80 -2.93
CA VAL A 190 -0.14 15.65 -3.41
C VAL A 190 -0.85 14.65 -2.49
N LEU A 191 -1.79 15.13 -1.69
CA LEU A 191 -2.57 14.35 -0.74
C LEU A 191 -4.03 14.34 -1.19
N ALA A 192 -4.38 13.36 -2.00
CA ALA A 192 -5.69 13.26 -2.62
C ALA A 192 -6.78 12.83 -1.63
N TRP A 193 -8.04 13.11 -1.93
CA TRP A 193 -9.18 12.75 -1.09
C TRP A 193 -10.43 12.56 -1.95
N GLY A 194 -11.41 11.78 -1.46
CA GLY A 194 -12.63 11.48 -2.23
C GLY A 194 -13.92 12.07 -1.65
N ARG A 195 -13.93 12.42 -0.35
CA ARG A 195 -15.05 13.07 0.33
C ARG A 195 -14.58 14.02 1.43
N SER A 196 -15.47 14.86 1.93
CA SER A 196 -15.28 15.68 3.13
C SER A 196 -16.37 15.34 4.15
N ALA A 197 -16.05 15.41 5.44
CA ALA A 197 -17.05 15.25 6.49
C ALA A 197 -17.77 16.56 6.88
N TRP A 198 -17.26 17.71 6.43
CA TRP A 198 -17.78 19.04 6.83
C TRP A 198 -18.09 19.96 5.64
N GLN A 199 -17.56 19.68 4.46
CA GLN A 199 -17.82 20.44 3.24
C GLN A 199 -18.79 19.66 2.34
N ASP A 200 -19.73 20.40 1.75
CA ASP A 200 -20.59 19.84 0.71
C ASP A 200 -19.81 19.76 -0.60
N VAL A 201 -19.41 18.54 -0.95
CA VAL A 201 -18.58 18.23 -2.12
C VAL A 201 -19.25 17.11 -2.89
N LYS A 202 -19.27 17.20 -4.23
CA LYS A 202 -19.81 16.13 -5.06
C LYS A 202 -18.98 14.86 -4.87
N GLY A 203 -19.56 13.85 -4.23
CA GLY A 203 -18.93 12.56 -4.01
C GLY A 203 -19.37 11.47 -5.00
N PRO A 204 -18.72 10.30 -4.96
CA PRO A 204 -19.13 9.11 -5.71
C PRO A 204 -20.53 8.64 -5.28
N GLN A 205 -21.26 8.02 -6.20
CA GLN A 205 -22.66 7.59 -6.01
C GLN A 205 -22.81 6.08 -5.84
N ARG A 206 -21.82 5.29 -6.29
CA ARG A 206 -21.85 3.83 -6.30
C ARG A 206 -20.89 3.21 -5.30
N PHE A 207 -19.66 3.71 -5.21
CA PHE A 207 -18.62 3.17 -4.34
C PHE A 207 -18.14 4.20 -3.30
N PRO A 208 -17.73 3.76 -2.10
CA PRO A 208 -17.38 4.69 -1.04
C PRO A 208 -16.06 5.38 -1.33
N ALA A 209 -16.03 6.71 -1.15
CA ALA A 209 -14.79 7.46 -1.01
C ALA A 209 -14.15 7.16 0.35
N ARG A 210 -12.98 6.51 0.34
CA ARG A 210 -12.34 6.01 1.56
C ARG A 210 -11.51 7.06 2.30
N GLN A 211 -10.96 8.03 1.57
CA GLN A 211 -10.14 9.11 2.10
C GLN A 211 -10.94 10.40 2.29
N THR A 212 -10.84 10.99 3.47
CA THR A 212 -11.40 12.32 3.76
C THR A 212 -10.42 13.45 3.47
N LEU A 213 -10.92 14.62 3.09
CA LEU A 213 -10.10 15.84 3.01
C LEU A 213 -9.42 16.13 4.36
N GLU A 214 -10.10 15.87 5.47
CA GLU A 214 -9.64 16.27 6.79
C GLU A 214 -8.56 15.35 7.35
N SER A 215 -8.55 14.07 6.99
CA SER A 215 -7.40 13.21 7.23
C SER A 215 -6.18 13.70 6.44
N SER A 216 -6.33 14.03 5.16
CA SER A 216 -5.24 14.57 4.34
C SER A 216 -4.67 15.88 4.91
N GLN A 217 -5.52 16.77 5.42
CA GLN A 217 -5.08 17.99 6.11
C GLN A 217 -4.41 17.70 7.47
N ALA A 218 -4.92 16.72 8.23
CA ALA A 218 -4.33 16.32 9.50
C ALA A 218 -2.94 15.73 9.32
N LEU A 219 -2.76 14.88 8.30
CA LEU A 219 -1.46 14.30 7.93
C LEU A 219 -0.45 15.41 7.58
N ALA A 220 -0.84 16.39 6.76
CA ALA A 220 0.03 17.52 6.43
C ALA A 220 0.51 18.28 7.68
N ARG A 221 -0.36 18.48 8.68
CA ARG A 221 0.00 19.11 9.97
C ARG A 221 0.91 18.21 10.82
N LEU A 222 0.55 16.93 11.00
CA LEU A 222 1.35 15.98 11.79
C LEU A 222 2.76 15.81 11.21
N HIS A 223 2.89 15.90 9.89
CA HIS A 223 4.16 15.75 9.18
C HIS A 223 4.92 17.06 9.04
N GLN A 224 4.41 18.16 9.60
CA GLN A 224 5.05 19.47 9.58
C GLN A 224 5.45 19.92 8.17
N LEU A 225 4.60 19.58 7.19
CA LEU A 225 4.83 19.96 5.80
C LEU A 225 4.58 21.47 5.63
N ALA A 226 5.42 22.11 4.81
CA ALA A 226 5.22 23.50 4.44
C ALA A 226 3.87 23.65 3.69
N PRO A 227 2.93 24.50 4.16
CA PRO A 227 1.59 24.61 3.57
C PRO A 227 1.60 24.92 2.06
N GLU A 228 2.56 25.70 1.60
CA GLU A 228 2.72 26.04 0.19
C GLU A 228 3.19 24.87 -0.69
N GLN A 229 3.68 23.78 -0.08
CA GLN A 229 4.12 22.55 -0.75
C GLN A 229 3.08 21.44 -0.70
N VAL A 230 1.92 21.68 -0.08
CA VAL A 230 0.84 20.69 0.00
C VAL A 230 -0.25 21.03 -1.01
N VAL A 231 -0.64 20.04 -1.82
CA VAL A 231 -1.76 20.14 -2.77
C VAL A 231 -2.77 19.06 -2.44
N LEU A 232 -4.04 19.43 -2.32
CA LEU A 232 -5.14 18.57 -1.86
C LEU A 232 -6.19 18.39 -2.96
N PRO A 233 -5.91 17.66 -4.07
CA PRO A 233 -6.88 17.49 -5.14
C PRO A 233 -7.96 16.48 -4.75
N GLN A 234 -9.22 16.79 -5.12
CA GLN A 234 -10.29 15.81 -5.03
C GLN A 234 -10.14 14.76 -6.14
N GLN A 235 -10.18 13.48 -5.78
CA GLN A 235 -10.34 12.38 -6.72
C GLN A 235 -11.65 12.52 -7.49
N HIS A 236 -11.65 12.13 -8.77
CA HIS A 236 -12.87 12.22 -9.57
C HIS A 236 -13.93 11.22 -9.08
N PRO A 237 -15.17 11.64 -8.74
CA PRO A 237 -16.24 10.73 -8.31
C PRO A 237 -16.49 9.58 -9.30
N ASP A 238 -16.55 9.88 -10.59
CA ASP A 238 -16.76 8.87 -11.63
C ASP A 238 -15.58 7.88 -11.74
N GLY A 239 -14.36 8.29 -11.41
CA GLY A 239 -13.21 7.39 -11.32
C GLY A 239 -13.35 6.41 -10.15
N ILE A 240 -13.77 6.91 -8.98
CA ILE A 240 -14.08 6.07 -7.81
C ILE A 240 -15.22 5.10 -8.14
N ASP A 241 -16.29 5.56 -8.78
CA ASP A 241 -17.45 4.74 -9.18
C ASP A 241 -17.13 3.71 -10.28
N ALA A 242 -16.05 3.93 -11.03
CA ALA A 242 -15.48 2.94 -11.94
C ALA A 242 -14.65 1.85 -11.23
N GLY A 243 -14.32 2.04 -9.95
CA GLY A 243 -13.56 1.10 -9.12
C GLY A 243 -12.19 1.61 -8.66
N ALA A 244 -11.84 2.88 -8.88
CA ALA A 244 -10.62 3.48 -8.38
C ALA A 244 -10.76 3.91 -6.91
N PHE A 245 -10.75 2.94 -6.01
CA PHE A 245 -10.95 3.18 -4.57
C PHE A 245 -9.78 3.93 -3.89
N HIS A 246 -8.62 4.02 -4.55
CA HIS A 246 -7.43 4.80 -4.16
C HIS A 246 -6.85 5.54 -5.38
N THR A 247 -6.09 6.61 -5.14
CA THR A 247 -5.45 7.40 -6.22
C THR A 247 -4.48 6.56 -7.03
N ASP A 248 -3.73 5.67 -6.38
CA ASP A 248 -2.76 4.77 -7.02
C ASP A 248 -3.39 3.75 -8.00
N VAL A 249 -4.71 3.74 -8.17
CA VAL A 249 -5.40 2.97 -9.22
C VAL A 249 -5.51 3.76 -10.54
N LEU A 250 -5.46 5.10 -10.49
CA LEU A 250 -5.60 5.97 -11.66
C LEU A 250 -4.50 7.04 -11.81
N ALA A 251 -3.57 7.15 -10.86
CA ALA A 251 -2.42 8.04 -10.98
C ALA A 251 -1.22 7.52 -10.18
N VAL A 252 -0.02 7.66 -10.75
CA VAL A 252 1.24 7.37 -10.06
C VAL A 252 2.32 8.33 -10.52
N GLY A 253 3.11 8.80 -9.58
CA GLY A 253 4.24 9.68 -9.85
C GLY A 253 5.47 9.31 -9.04
N ASN A 254 6.62 9.71 -9.57
CA ASN A 254 7.93 9.55 -8.99
C ASN A 254 8.81 10.73 -9.42
N GLU A 255 9.43 11.40 -8.44
CA GLU A 255 10.28 12.59 -8.66
C GLU A 255 9.63 13.62 -9.61
N ARG A 256 10.20 13.80 -10.81
CA ARG A 256 9.78 14.78 -11.82
C ARG A 256 8.68 14.28 -12.75
N PHE A 257 8.16 13.06 -12.57
CA PHE A 257 7.23 12.42 -13.48
C PHE A 257 5.90 12.06 -12.79
N LEU A 258 4.79 12.29 -13.48
CA LEU A 258 3.45 11.88 -13.06
C LEU A 258 2.67 11.33 -14.26
N MET A 259 2.14 10.12 -14.17
CA MET A 259 1.13 9.64 -15.13
C MET A 259 -0.22 9.47 -14.46
N LEU A 260 -1.29 9.84 -15.15
CA LEU A 260 -2.65 9.77 -14.62
C LEU A 260 -3.69 9.54 -15.71
N HIS A 261 -4.83 9.01 -15.31
CA HIS A 261 -6.04 9.01 -16.13
C HIS A 261 -6.78 10.36 -16.00
N ALA A 262 -7.50 10.79 -17.04
CA ALA A 262 -8.32 12.00 -17.01
C ALA A 262 -9.39 12.00 -15.91
N LEU A 263 -9.83 10.81 -15.48
CA LEU A 263 -10.72 10.59 -14.34
C LEU A 263 -9.98 10.33 -13.01
N ALA A 264 -8.69 10.67 -12.88
CA ALA A 264 -7.99 10.57 -11.60
C ALA A 264 -8.44 11.68 -10.62
N PHE A 265 -8.62 12.91 -11.12
CA PHE A 265 -8.96 14.09 -10.31
C PHE A 265 -10.02 14.95 -11.01
N VAL A 266 -10.88 15.62 -10.23
CA VAL A 266 -11.96 16.48 -10.75
C VAL A 266 -11.42 17.56 -11.69
N GLU A 267 -10.35 18.27 -11.28
CA GLU A 267 -9.74 19.37 -12.02
C GLU A 267 -8.29 19.02 -12.40
N HIS A 268 -8.07 17.86 -13.04
CA HIS A 268 -6.72 17.41 -13.38
C HIS A 268 -5.89 18.42 -14.20
N PRO A 269 -6.45 19.22 -15.16
CA PRO A 269 -5.64 20.21 -15.88
C PRO A 269 -5.12 21.31 -14.95
N LYS A 270 -5.95 21.79 -14.02
CA LYS A 270 -5.56 22.79 -13.01
C LYS A 270 -4.53 22.24 -12.03
N LEU A 271 -4.66 20.97 -11.64
CA LEU A 271 -3.65 20.28 -10.82
C LEU A 271 -2.30 20.27 -11.55
N LEU A 272 -2.28 19.85 -12.81
CA LEU A 272 -1.04 19.79 -13.61
C LEU A 272 -0.40 21.17 -13.81
N GLN A 273 -1.21 22.22 -13.99
CA GLN A 273 -0.71 23.60 -14.02
C GLN A 273 -0.08 23.98 -12.67
N THR A 274 -0.77 23.73 -11.55
CA THR A 274 -0.25 24.02 -10.20
C THR A 274 1.07 23.29 -9.94
N LEU A 275 1.18 22.03 -10.36
CA LEU A 275 2.40 21.25 -10.25
C LEU A 275 3.52 21.82 -11.13
N ARG A 276 3.21 22.22 -12.37
CA ARG A 276 4.15 22.89 -13.27
C ARG A 276 4.71 24.18 -12.65
N GLU A 277 3.86 25.01 -12.05
CA GLU A 277 4.26 26.25 -11.40
C GLU A 277 5.20 26.02 -10.21
N LYS A 278 4.99 24.93 -9.44
CA LYS A 278 5.80 24.59 -8.27
C LYS A 278 7.09 23.85 -8.60
N LEU A 279 7.08 23.01 -9.63
CA LEU A 279 8.17 22.10 -10.00
C LEU A 279 8.96 22.55 -11.24
N GLY A 280 8.52 23.61 -11.92
CA GLY A 280 9.17 24.17 -13.09
C GLY A 280 9.15 23.28 -14.34
N ASP A 281 9.93 23.68 -15.34
CA ASP A 281 9.88 23.10 -16.69
C ASP A 281 10.38 21.66 -16.77
N ALA A 282 11.16 21.20 -15.78
CA ALA A 282 11.64 19.82 -15.72
C ALA A 282 10.53 18.80 -15.37
N PHE A 283 9.39 19.25 -14.86
CA PHE A 283 8.25 18.38 -14.59
C PHE A 283 7.77 17.73 -15.91
N ARG A 284 7.37 16.46 -15.86
CA ARG A 284 6.84 15.73 -17.01
C ARG A 284 5.57 15.02 -16.54
N PHE A 285 4.57 14.99 -17.41
CA PHE A 285 3.37 14.25 -17.11
C PHE A 285 2.81 13.59 -18.36
N GLU A 286 2.08 12.50 -18.16
CA GLU A 286 1.35 11.77 -19.20
C GLU A 286 -0.10 11.62 -18.75
N VAL A 287 -1.03 12.00 -19.61
CA VAL A 287 -2.48 11.85 -19.35
C VAL A 287 -3.04 10.80 -20.30
N ALA A 288 -3.74 9.81 -19.75
CA ALA A 288 -4.58 8.91 -20.52
C ALA A 288 -6.00 9.47 -20.59
N THR A 289 -6.56 9.54 -21.80
CA THR A 289 -7.98 9.88 -22.00
C THR A 289 -8.83 8.61 -22.00
N ASP A 290 -10.13 8.73 -21.70
CA ASP A 290 -11.04 7.57 -21.74
C ASP A 290 -11.18 6.98 -23.16
N ALA A 291 -10.94 7.77 -24.20
CA ALA A 291 -10.90 7.30 -25.58
C ALA A 291 -9.66 6.45 -25.90
N GLU A 292 -8.53 6.74 -25.24
CA GLU A 292 -7.26 6.03 -25.41
C GLU A 292 -7.19 4.78 -24.52
N LEU A 293 -7.56 4.94 -23.24
CA LEU A 293 -7.55 3.91 -22.22
C LEU A 293 -8.87 4.03 -21.45
N PRO A 294 -9.91 3.26 -21.82
CA PRO A 294 -11.17 3.28 -21.10
C PRO A 294 -10.96 3.01 -19.61
N VAL A 295 -11.63 3.75 -18.74
CA VAL A 295 -11.40 3.67 -17.28
C VAL A 295 -11.59 2.25 -16.73
N LYS A 296 -12.48 1.45 -17.32
CA LYS A 296 -12.69 0.04 -16.94
C LYS A 296 -11.46 -0.82 -17.20
N ASP A 297 -10.75 -0.57 -18.30
CA ASP A 297 -9.50 -1.26 -18.62
C ASP A 297 -8.38 -0.79 -17.69
N ALA A 298 -8.32 0.51 -17.36
CA ALA A 298 -7.37 1.02 -16.36
C ALA A 298 -7.56 0.34 -14.99
N VAL A 299 -8.80 0.26 -14.50
CA VAL A 299 -9.14 -0.40 -13.23
C VAL A 299 -8.93 -1.92 -13.30
N ARG A 300 -9.11 -2.56 -14.46
CA ARG A 300 -8.89 -4.01 -14.58
C ARG A 300 -7.41 -4.37 -14.68
N ALA A 301 -6.65 -3.61 -15.45
CA ALA A 301 -5.30 -3.95 -15.86
C ALA A 301 -4.22 -3.28 -14.99
N TYR A 302 -4.58 -2.29 -14.17
CA TYR A 302 -3.70 -1.63 -13.20
C TYR A 302 -2.42 -0.99 -13.78
N PRO A 303 -2.48 -0.27 -14.92
CA PRO A 303 -1.27 0.40 -15.45
C PRO A 303 -0.78 1.53 -14.53
N PHE A 304 -1.70 2.17 -13.78
CA PHE A 304 -1.35 3.20 -12.79
C PHE A 304 -1.01 2.63 -11.41
N ASN A 305 -1.44 1.40 -11.09
CA ASN A 305 -0.98 0.69 -9.89
C ASN A 305 0.38 0.00 -10.08
N SER A 306 1.20 0.60 -10.93
CA SER A 306 2.57 0.21 -11.21
C SER A 306 3.54 1.00 -10.34
N GLN A 307 4.77 0.51 -10.21
CA GLN A 307 5.83 1.32 -9.62
C GLN A 307 6.49 2.13 -10.73
N VAL A 308 6.64 3.44 -10.56
CA VAL A 308 7.58 4.25 -11.34
C VAL A 308 8.83 4.42 -10.48
N LEU A 309 9.97 3.96 -10.97
CA LEU A 309 11.21 3.86 -10.21
C LEU A 309 12.34 4.63 -10.89
N SER A 310 13.10 5.42 -10.15
CA SER A 310 14.35 6.02 -10.64
C SER A 310 15.49 5.00 -10.58
N LEU A 311 16.21 4.86 -11.69
CA LEU A 311 17.34 3.95 -11.84
C LEU A 311 18.67 4.66 -11.58
N PRO A 312 19.76 3.93 -11.28
CA PRO A 312 21.08 4.53 -11.04
C PRO A 312 21.63 5.39 -12.19
N ASP A 313 21.18 5.16 -13.43
CA ASP A 313 21.58 5.93 -14.61
C ASP A 313 20.77 7.23 -14.80
N GLY A 314 19.81 7.52 -13.91
CA GLY A 314 18.97 8.72 -13.95
C GLY A 314 17.72 8.60 -14.85
N THR A 315 17.51 7.45 -15.49
CA THR A 315 16.25 7.11 -16.17
C THR A 315 15.23 6.55 -15.18
N MET A 316 14.00 6.31 -15.65
CA MET A 316 12.96 5.64 -14.89
C MET A 316 12.46 4.38 -15.58
N ALA A 317 12.02 3.41 -14.80
CA ALA A 317 11.34 2.21 -15.27
C ALA A 317 9.97 2.04 -14.59
N ILE A 318 9.02 1.46 -15.33
CA ILE A 318 7.71 1.06 -14.82
C ILE A 318 7.73 -0.42 -14.47
N ILE A 319 7.27 -0.77 -13.28
CA ILE A 319 6.99 -2.16 -12.86
C ILE A 319 5.48 -2.35 -12.84
N ALA A 320 4.94 -2.96 -13.89
CA ALA A 320 3.50 -3.17 -14.11
C ALA A 320 3.11 -4.64 -13.89
N PRO A 321 1.83 -4.91 -13.52
CA PRO A 321 1.34 -6.27 -13.46
C PRO A 321 1.16 -6.87 -14.87
N ILE A 322 1.17 -8.20 -14.98
CA ILE A 322 1.09 -8.89 -16.28
C ILE A 322 -0.23 -8.59 -17.03
N GLU A 323 -1.29 -8.29 -16.30
CA GLU A 323 -2.62 -7.90 -16.80
C GLU A 323 -2.56 -6.60 -17.64
N SER A 324 -1.62 -5.68 -17.31
CA SER A 324 -1.35 -4.48 -18.13
C SER A 324 -0.78 -4.84 -19.49
N ARG A 325 0.02 -5.91 -19.61
CA ARG A 325 0.56 -6.40 -20.89
C ARG A 325 -0.50 -7.11 -21.71
N GLU A 326 -1.38 -7.85 -21.03
CA GLU A 326 -2.44 -8.66 -21.65
C GLU A 326 -3.63 -7.82 -22.13
N THR A 327 -3.84 -6.64 -21.54
CA THR A 327 -4.90 -5.71 -21.94
C THR A 327 -4.38 -4.73 -23.01
N PRO A 328 -4.85 -4.79 -24.28
CA PRO A 328 -4.24 -4.04 -25.39
C PRO A 328 -4.18 -2.52 -25.20
N THR A 329 -5.23 -1.92 -24.65
CA THR A 329 -5.33 -0.48 -24.37
C THR A 329 -4.31 -0.04 -23.30
N ALA A 330 -4.21 -0.80 -22.21
CA ALA A 330 -3.24 -0.54 -21.14
C ALA A 330 -1.80 -0.70 -21.63
N ARG A 331 -1.50 -1.76 -22.40
CA ARG A 331 -0.19 -1.96 -23.01
C ARG A 331 0.17 -0.82 -23.94
N ALA A 332 -0.73 -0.44 -24.84
CA ALA A 332 -0.50 0.66 -25.79
C ALA A 332 -0.22 1.99 -25.08
N PHE A 333 -0.96 2.29 -24.00
CA PHE A 333 -0.70 3.46 -23.17
C PHE A 333 0.71 3.42 -22.55
N LEU A 334 1.11 2.32 -21.92
CA LEU A 334 2.45 2.19 -21.32
C LEU A 334 3.58 2.25 -22.36
N GLU A 335 3.38 1.66 -23.54
CA GLU A 335 4.32 1.77 -24.67
C GLU A 335 4.44 3.22 -25.17
N ARG A 336 3.33 3.96 -25.24
CA ARG A 336 3.34 5.39 -25.55
C ARG A 336 4.11 6.19 -24.50
N VAL A 337 3.90 5.91 -23.22
CA VAL A 337 4.64 6.56 -22.11
C VAL A 337 6.14 6.34 -22.28
N VAL A 338 6.58 5.11 -22.58
CA VAL A 338 8.00 4.80 -22.80
C VAL A 338 8.56 5.48 -24.06
N ALA A 339 7.75 5.61 -25.12
CA ALA A 339 8.15 6.28 -26.36
C ALA A 339 8.19 7.81 -26.26
N GLY A 340 7.59 8.40 -25.22
CA GLY A 340 7.49 9.84 -25.02
C GLY A 340 8.81 10.53 -24.61
N ASP A 341 8.82 11.87 -24.72
CA ASP A 341 9.92 12.72 -24.24
C ASP A 341 9.81 12.97 -22.72
N ASN A 342 10.03 11.91 -21.97
CA ASN A 342 9.97 11.90 -20.52
C ASN A 342 11.05 10.93 -19.96
N PRO A 343 11.30 10.88 -18.63
CA PRO A 343 12.38 10.06 -18.08
C PRO A 343 12.11 8.55 -18.09
N VAL A 344 10.89 8.10 -18.37
CA VAL A 344 10.55 6.68 -18.38
C VAL A 344 11.06 6.02 -19.66
N LYS A 345 11.89 4.98 -19.53
CA LYS A 345 12.57 4.32 -20.66
C LYS A 345 12.33 2.81 -20.74
N ALA A 346 11.67 2.21 -19.75
CA ALA A 346 11.34 0.80 -19.76
C ALA A 346 10.04 0.52 -19.04
N VAL A 347 9.38 -0.57 -19.43
CA VAL A 347 8.30 -1.22 -18.69
C VAL A 347 8.65 -2.69 -18.50
N HIS A 348 8.60 -3.16 -17.26
CA HIS A 348 8.78 -4.54 -16.87
C HIS A 348 7.45 -5.08 -16.33
N TYR A 349 7.06 -6.25 -16.80
CA TYR A 349 5.80 -6.88 -16.41
C TYR A 349 6.07 -8.07 -15.50
N LEU A 350 5.49 -8.06 -14.30
CA LEU A 350 5.68 -9.11 -13.29
C LEU A 350 4.37 -9.85 -13.03
N ASP A 351 4.48 -11.16 -12.76
CA ASP A 351 3.34 -11.96 -12.29
C ASP A 351 3.19 -11.80 -10.78
N VAL A 352 2.14 -11.08 -10.39
CA VAL A 352 1.69 -10.90 -8.99
C VAL A 352 0.21 -11.25 -8.87
N ARG A 353 -0.27 -12.23 -9.65
CA ARG A 353 -1.68 -12.59 -9.78
C ARG A 353 -2.36 -12.89 -8.44
N GLN A 354 -1.65 -13.49 -7.48
CA GLN A 354 -2.24 -13.76 -6.16
C GLN A 354 -2.66 -12.47 -5.43
N SER A 355 -1.91 -11.38 -5.61
CA SER A 355 -2.28 -10.06 -5.07
C SER A 355 -3.29 -9.35 -5.97
N MET A 356 -3.11 -9.40 -7.30
CA MET A 356 -4.01 -8.77 -8.27
C MET A 356 -5.44 -9.31 -8.17
N ASN A 357 -5.63 -10.61 -7.92
CA ASN A 357 -6.95 -11.21 -7.76
C ASN A 357 -7.72 -10.67 -6.55
N ASN A 358 -7.04 -10.03 -5.59
CA ASN A 358 -7.68 -9.34 -4.47
C ASN A 358 -7.56 -7.81 -4.58
N GLY A 359 -7.10 -7.30 -5.73
CA GLY A 359 -7.08 -5.89 -6.09
C GLY A 359 -5.85 -5.12 -5.64
N GLY A 360 -4.67 -5.75 -5.59
CA GLY A 360 -3.41 -5.04 -5.36
C GLY A 360 -2.35 -5.39 -6.38
N GLY A 361 -1.87 -4.40 -7.12
CA GLY A 361 -0.75 -4.53 -8.05
C GLY A 361 0.61 -4.22 -7.40
N PRO A 362 1.66 -4.04 -8.22
CA PRO A 362 3.02 -3.76 -7.75
C PRO A 362 3.15 -2.53 -6.85
N ALA A 363 2.33 -1.49 -7.06
CA ALA A 363 2.34 -0.30 -6.20
C ALA A 363 1.69 -0.56 -4.84
N CYS A 364 0.55 -1.24 -4.80
CA CYS A 364 -0.14 -1.53 -3.54
C CYS A 364 0.74 -2.31 -2.55
N LEU A 365 1.60 -3.20 -3.04
CA LEU A 365 2.47 -4.02 -2.22
C LEU A 365 3.60 -3.24 -1.52
N ARG A 366 3.84 -1.96 -1.85
CA ARG A 366 4.98 -1.20 -1.31
C ARG A 366 4.64 0.15 -0.67
N GLN A 367 5.28 0.42 0.47
CA GLN A 367 5.39 1.73 1.08
C GLN A 367 6.69 2.40 0.62
N ARG A 368 6.62 3.60 0.03
CA ARG A 368 7.81 4.39 -0.33
C ARG A 368 8.30 5.18 0.87
N ILE A 369 9.59 5.05 1.19
CA ILE A 369 10.24 5.78 2.30
C ILE A 369 11.59 6.29 1.81
N SER A 370 11.74 7.61 1.72
CA SER A 370 13.02 8.23 1.38
C SER A 370 13.84 8.48 2.65
N LEU A 371 15.07 7.98 2.67
CA LEU A 371 15.99 8.05 3.81
C LEU A 371 17.32 8.66 3.38
N THR A 372 17.94 9.43 4.27
CA THR A 372 19.38 9.74 4.21
C THR A 372 20.20 8.53 4.65
N ASP A 373 21.51 8.52 4.36
CA ASP A 373 22.38 7.43 4.80
C ASP A 373 22.44 7.31 6.33
N ALA A 374 22.36 8.44 7.05
CA ALA A 374 22.32 8.48 8.51
C ALA A 374 21.00 7.90 9.07
N GLU A 375 19.86 8.31 8.52
CA GLU A 375 18.55 7.74 8.90
C GLU A 375 18.51 6.25 8.61
N ARG A 376 18.98 5.84 7.44
CA ARG A 376 19.07 4.43 7.05
C ARG A 376 19.94 3.63 8.02
N ALA A 377 21.07 4.18 8.46
CA ALA A 377 21.96 3.53 9.41
C ALA A 377 21.41 3.47 10.84
N ALA A 378 20.47 4.35 11.20
CA ALA A 378 19.82 4.35 12.51
C ALA A 378 18.77 3.23 12.68
N ILE A 379 18.38 2.55 11.60
CA ILE A 379 17.43 1.42 11.64
C ILE A 379 18.21 0.14 11.93
N THR A 380 17.97 -0.44 13.10
CA THR A 380 18.64 -1.68 13.57
C THR A 380 17.88 -2.97 13.22
N ALA A 381 16.62 -2.84 12.82
CA ALA A 381 15.81 -3.97 12.36
C ALA A 381 16.40 -4.55 11.06
N ASP A 382 16.40 -5.87 10.91
CA ASP A 382 16.96 -6.56 9.74
C ASP A 382 15.90 -6.67 8.64
N VAL A 383 15.50 -5.52 8.11
CA VAL A 383 14.37 -5.39 7.17
C VAL A 383 14.81 -5.02 5.76
N PHE A 384 16.05 -4.60 5.56
CA PHE A 384 16.52 -4.18 4.25
C PHE A 384 16.94 -5.37 3.41
N TYR A 385 16.56 -5.33 2.15
CA TYR A 385 16.86 -6.40 1.22
C TYR A 385 18.36 -6.68 1.14
N SER A 386 18.69 -7.96 1.25
CA SER A 386 19.96 -8.55 0.85
C SER A 386 19.67 -9.94 0.28
N PRO A 387 20.55 -10.51 -0.54
CA PRO A 387 20.38 -11.89 -0.99
C PRO A 387 20.23 -12.88 0.18
N ALA A 388 20.94 -12.66 1.28
CA ALA A 388 20.83 -13.49 2.48
C ALA A 388 19.46 -13.37 3.17
N LEU A 389 18.93 -12.15 3.31
CA LEU A 389 17.59 -11.93 3.86
C LEU A 389 16.52 -12.53 2.94
N HIS A 390 16.66 -12.38 1.62
CA HIS A 390 15.76 -12.98 0.63
C HIS A 390 15.66 -14.49 0.80
N GLU A 391 16.80 -15.19 0.83
CA GLU A 391 16.82 -16.64 1.02
C GLU A 391 16.27 -17.07 2.39
N SER A 392 16.56 -16.30 3.44
CA SER A 392 16.03 -16.57 4.78
C SER A 392 14.50 -16.46 4.83
N LEU A 393 13.95 -15.41 4.22
CA LEU A 393 12.49 -15.21 4.11
C LEU A 393 11.85 -16.28 3.22
N ALA A 394 12.44 -16.60 2.07
CA ALA A 394 11.92 -17.65 1.19
C ALA A 394 11.93 -19.03 1.87
N GLY A 395 12.98 -19.35 2.64
CA GLY A 395 13.04 -20.55 3.47
C GLY A 395 11.96 -20.58 4.54
N TRP A 396 11.76 -19.45 5.24
CA TRP A 396 10.69 -19.29 6.23
C TRP A 396 9.29 -19.46 5.61
N VAL A 397 9.04 -18.88 4.43
CA VAL A 397 7.78 -19.05 3.69
C VAL A 397 7.54 -20.51 3.33
N ARG A 398 8.53 -21.20 2.75
CA ARG A 398 8.42 -22.62 2.37
C ARG A 398 8.14 -23.53 3.56
N LYS A 399 8.69 -23.19 4.74
CA LYS A 399 8.48 -23.94 5.99
C LYS A 399 7.05 -23.78 6.53
N HIS A 400 6.50 -22.57 6.51
CA HIS A 400 5.31 -22.23 7.30
C HIS A 400 4.01 -22.07 6.49
N TYR A 401 4.09 -21.82 5.18
CA TYR A 401 2.91 -21.47 4.39
C TYR A 401 2.29 -22.71 3.78
N ARG A 402 0.96 -22.80 3.79
CA ARG A 402 0.20 -23.80 3.03
C ARG A 402 0.27 -23.48 1.54
N ASP A 403 0.29 -24.53 0.71
CA ASP A 403 0.27 -24.38 -0.77
C ASP A 403 -1.10 -23.95 -1.28
N VAL A 404 -2.18 -24.41 -0.63
CA VAL A 404 -3.56 -24.07 -0.94
C VAL A 404 -4.26 -23.73 0.37
N LEU A 405 -5.03 -22.64 0.37
CA LEU A 405 -5.94 -22.29 1.45
C LEU A 405 -7.34 -22.05 0.87
N LYS A 406 -8.27 -22.90 1.27
CA LYS A 406 -9.69 -22.83 0.89
C LYS A 406 -10.47 -21.96 1.89
N PRO A 407 -11.64 -21.42 1.49
CA PRO A 407 -12.45 -20.59 2.38
C PRO A 407 -12.78 -21.25 3.73
N GLU A 408 -13.02 -22.57 3.76
CA GLU A 408 -13.35 -23.31 4.98
C GLU A 408 -12.15 -23.51 5.93
N ASP A 409 -10.91 -23.43 5.43
CA ASP A 409 -9.71 -23.69 6.21
C ASP A 409 -9.47 -22.60 7.27
N VAL A 410 -10.03 -21.40 7.09
CA VAL A 410 -9.94 -20.33 8.11
C VAL A 410 -10.64 -20.69 9.42
N ARG A 411 -11.47 -21.73 9.42
CA ARG A 411 -12.18 -22.27 10.59
C ARG A 411 -11.31 -23.21 11.42
N ASP A 412 -10.19 -23.67 10.88
CA ASP A 412 -9.27 -24.60 11.53
C ASP A 412 -8.37 -23.86 12.54
N PRO A 413 -8.48 -24.14 13.86
CA PRO A 413 -7.61 -23.51 14.85
C PRO A 413 -6.12 -23.83 14.65
N GLN A 414 -5.79 -24.93 13.96
CA GLN A 414 -4.41 -25.28 13.65
C GLN A 414 -3.75 -24.25 12.73
N LEU A 415 -4.49 -23.66 11.79
CA LEU A 415 -3.99 -22.56 10.93
C LEU A 415 -3.55 -21.34 11.76
N ALA A 416 -4.29 -21.02 12.82
CA ALA A 416 -3.94 -19.92 13.71
C ALA A 416 -2.63 -20.22 14.45
N ARG A 417 -2.48 -21.43 14.99
CA ARG A 417 -1.24 -21.87 15.67
C ARG A 417 -0.03 -21.84 14.74
N GLU A 418 -0.18 -22.35 13.52
CA GLU A 418 0.84 -22.29 12.46
C GLU A 418 1.26 -20.83 12.20
N THR A 419 0.28 -19.95 12.04
CA THR A 419 0.52 -18.52 11.76
C THR A 419 1.24 -17.83 12.91
N MET A 420 0.79 -17.99 14.16
CA MET A 420 1.45 -17.34 15.31
C MET A 420 2.88 -17.87 15.53
N THR A 421 3.10 -19.18 15.35
CA THR A 421 4.44 -19.77 15.40
C THR A 421 5.35 -19.19 14.32
N ALA A 422 4.85 -19.09 13.10
CA ALA A 422 5.59 -18.50 11.99
C ALA A 422 5.97 -17.04 12.27
N LEU A 423 5.01 -16.23 12.73
CA LEU A 423 5.20 -14.82 13.04
C LEU A 423 6.20 -14.58 14.17
N ASP A 424 6.19 -15.44 15.19
CA ASP A 424 7.15 -15.37 16.29
C ASP A 424 8.60 -15.65 15.82
N GLU A 425 8.78 -16.64 14.94
CA GLU A 425 10.06 -16.86 14.27
C GLU A 425 10.46 -15.66 13.39
N LEU A 426 9.51 -15.06 12.67
CA LEU A 426 9.77 -13.93 11.79
C LEU A 426 10.23 -12.68 12.55
N THR A 427 9.62 -12.36 13.70
CA THR A 427 10.05 -11.19 14.49
C THR A 427 11.48 -11.31 15.00
N ARG A 428 11.95 -12.54 15.27
CA ARG A 428 13.37 -12.79 15.59
C ARG A 428 14.25 -12.62 14.36
N LEU A 429 13.84 -13.19 13.22
CA LEU A 429 14.56 -13.08 11.95
C LEU A 429 14.77 -11.60 11.56
N LEU A 430 13.73 -10.77 11.68
CA LEU A 430 13.75 -9.34 11.34
C LEU A 430 14.23 -8.43 12.49
N LYS A 431 14.58 -8.98 13.65
CA LYS A 431 15.01 -8.24 14.86
C LYS A 431 14.02 -7.15 15.31
N LEU A 432 12.73 -7.48 15.31
CA LEU A 432 11.66 -6.53 15.66
C LEU A 432 11.30 -6.53 17.16
N GLY A 433 11.72 -7.57 17.90
CA GLY A 433 11.22 -7.80 19.26
C GLY A 433 9.74 -8.23 19.27
N ASN A 434 9.07 -8.08 20.42
CA ASN A 434 7.70 -8.54 20.62
C ASN A 434 6.70 -7.45 20.17
N VAL A 435 6.46 -7.38 18.86
CA VAL A 435 5.57 -6.38 18.24
C VAL A 435 4.13 -6.87 18.10
N TYR A 436 3.87 -8.17 18.25
CA TYR A 436 2.53 -8.74 18.17
C TYR A 436 1.93 -8.96 19.55
N ASP A 437 0.60 -8.85 19.63
CA ASP A 437 -0.17 -8.99 20.86
C ASP A 437 -0.04 -10.38 21.49
N PHE A 438 0.02 -11.45 20.68
CA PHE A 438 0.20 -12.81 21.19
C PHE A 438 1.58 -13.09 21.81
N GLN A 439 2.56 -12.19 21.62
CA GLN A 439 3.92 -12.29 22.18
C GLN A 439 4.08 -11.53 23.51
N GLN A 440 3.03 -10.86 23.97
CA GLN A 440 3.05 -9.99 25.16
C GLN A 440 2.50 -10.65 26.40
#